data_AF-A0A7J7NF49-F1
#
_entry.id   AF-A0A7J7NF49-F1
#
_cell.length_a   1.000
_cell.length_b   1.000
_cell.length_c   1.000
_cell.angle_alpha   90.00
_cell.angle_beta   90.00
_cell.angle_gamma   90.00
#
_symmetry.space_group_name_H-M   'P 1'
#
loop_
_entity.id
_entity.type
_entity.pdbx_description
1 polymer ?
#
loop_
_entity_poly.entity_id
_entity_poly.type
_entity_poly.pdbx_seq_one_letter_code
_entity_poly.pdbx_strand_id
1 'polypeptide(L)'
;MIADFWKEALIFSALHHPNVVSFYGIVRDGPDGSFATVTEFMVNGSLTIDRRKRLIIAMDSAFGMKYLHGKNIVHFDLKCENLLVNMRDPHRPICK
;
A
#
# COMPACT_ATOMS: atom_id res chain seq x y z
N MET A 1 14.60 -14.27 -1.90
CA MET A 1 14.01 -15.42 -2.65
C MET A 1 13.17 -16.26 -1.68
N ILE A 2 11.84 -16.34 -1.88
CA ILE A 2 10.80 -16.99 -1.02
C ILE A 2 10.76 -16.55 0.45
N ALA A 3 11.86 -16.62 1.20
CA ALA A 3 11.93 -16.19 2.59
C ALA A 3 11.59 -14.70 2.76
N ASP A 4 12.13 -13.83 1.88
CA ASP A 4 11.81 -12.40 1.88
C ASP A 4 10.33 -12.13 1.59
N PHE A 5 9.74 -12.91 0.67
CA PHE A 5 8.32 -12.81 0.32
C PHE A 5 7.44 -13.16 1.53
N TRP A 6 7.72 -14.27 2.22
CA TRP A 6 6.98 -14.63 3.44
C TRP A 6 7.18 -13.62 4.56
N LYS A 7 8.39 -13.07 4.71
CA LYS A 7 8.67 -12.02 5.68
C LYS A 7 7.84 -10.76 5.40
N GLU A 8 7.78 -10.33 4.14
CA GLU A 8 6.98 -9.18 3.72
C GLU A 8 5.49 -9.43 3.94
N ALA A 9 4.98 -10.60 3.55
CA ALA A 9 3.58 -10.96 3.75
C ALA A 9 3.19 -11.05 5.23
N LEU A 10 4.08 -11.57 6.09
CA LEU A 10 3.88 -11.58 7.54
C LEU A 10 3.77 -10.16 8.10
N ILE A 11 4.66 -9.25 7.67
CA ILE A 11 4.56 -7.83 8.04
C ILE A 11 3.22 -7.27 7.56
N PHE A 12 2.87 -7.46 6.28
CA PHE A 12 1.65 -6.93 5.68
C PHE A 12 0.39 -7.41 6.41
N SER A 13 0.33 -8.68 6.79
CA SER A 13 -0.81 -9.28 7.51
C SER A 13 -1.08 -8.64 8.88
N ALA A 14 -0.08 -7.97 9.48
CA ALA A 14 -0.22 -7.32 10.78
C ALA A 14 -0.61 -5.82 10.68
N LEU A 15 -0.81 -5.31 9.46
CA LEU A 15 -1.10 -3.90 9.17
C LEU A 15 -2.58 -3.69 8.86
N HIS A 16 -3.20 -2.77 9.59
CA HIS A 16 -4.60 -2.39 9.47
C HIS A 16 -4.72 -0.89 9.75
N HIS A 17 -4.78 -0.08 8.68
CA HIS A 17 -4.87 1.36 8.77
C HIS A 17 -5.54 1.94 7.51
N PRO A 18 -6.37 2.99 7.59
CA PRO A 18 -7.04 3.58 6.42
C PRO A 18 -6.09 4.05 5.32
N ASN A 19 -4.86 4.44 5.66
CA ASN A 19 -3.80 4.88 4.73
C ASN A 19 -2.65 3.85 4.60
N VAL A 20 -2.95 2.56 4.76
CA VAL A 20 -2.05 1.46 4.39
C VAL A 20 -2.87 0.47 3.60
N VAL A 21 -2.32 -0.02 2.49
CA VAL A 21 -3.00 -0.99 1.61
C VAL A 21 -3.39 -2.24 2.41
N SER A 22 -4.64 -2.64 2.30
CA SER A 22 -5.19 -3.81 2.97
C SER A 22 -4.69 -5.08 2.29
N PHE A 23 -4.16 -5.99 3.08
CA PHE A 23 -3.67 -7.29 2.64
C PHE A 23 -4.73 -8.36 2.90
N TYR A 24 -5.06 -9.15 1.88
CA TYR A 24 -6.07 -10.21 1.98
C TYR A 24 -5.45 -11.60 2.09
N GLY A 25 -4.25 -11.81 1.55
CA GLY A 25 -3.56 -13.09 1.68
C GLY A 25 -2.56 -13.37 0.55
N ILE A 26 -2.17 -14.64 0.46
CA ILE A 26 -1.26 -15.15 -0.57
C ILE A 26 -1.95 -16.24 -1.37
N VAL A 27 -1.78 -16.19 -2.68
CA VAL A 27 -2.09 -17.29 -3.60
C VAL A 27 -0.80 -18.02 -3.96
N ARG A 28 -0.86 -19.35 -3.96
CA ARG A 28 0.31 -20.24 -4.19
C ARG A 28 0.24 -20.98 -5.53
N ASP A 29 -0.75 -20.68 -6.35
CA ASP A 29 -1.10 -21.45 -7.56
C ASP A 29 -1.15 -20.53 -8.79
N GLY A 30 -0.09 -19.75 -8.98
CA GLY A 30 0.11 -18.99 -10.22
C GLY A 30 0.33 -19.94 -11.41
N PRO A 31 0.17 -19.47 -12.66
CA PRO A 31 0.36 -20.28 -13.88
C PRO A 31 1.72 -21.00 -14.01
N ASP A 32 2.70 -20.57 -13.22
CA ASP A 32 4.08 -21.02 -13.16
C ASP A 32 4.47 -21.55 -11.76
N GLY A 33 3.50 -21.77 -10.86
CA GLY A 33 3.76 -22.11 -9.45
C GLY A 33 4.28 -20.94 -8.62
N SER A 34 4.11 -19.70 -9.11
CA SER A 34 4.51 -18.50 -8.39
C SER A 34 3.60 -18.19 -7.20
N PHE A 35 4.18 -17.46 -6.24
CA PHE A 35 3.45 -16.86 -5.12
C PHE A 35 3.02 -15.45 -5.50
N ALA A 36 1.77 -15.10 -5.18
CA ALA A 36 1.24 -13.76 -5.39
C ALA A 36 0.56 -13.24 -4.12
N THR A 37 0.76 -11.96 -3.84
CA THR A 37 0.05 -11.23 -2.77
C THR A 37 -1.27 -10.70 -3.30
N VAL A 38 -2.33 -10.85 -2.51
CA VAL A 38 -3.66 -10.30 -2.80
C VAL A 38 -3.92 -9.12 -1.86
N THR A 39 -4.24 -7.97 -2.44
CA THR A 39 -4.50 -6.71 -1.71
C THR A 39 -5.78 -6.04 -2.19
N GLU A 40 -6.22 -5.00 -1.48
CA GLU A 40 -7.26 -4.12 -2.00
C GLU A 40 -6.87 -3.49 -3.33
N PHE A 41 -7.85 -3.33 -4.22
CA PHE A 41 -7.61 -2.75 -5.53
C PHE A 41 -7.69 -1.22 -5.49
N MET A 42 -6.56 -0.58 -5.78
CA MET A 42 -6.45 0.88 -5.89
C MET A 42 -6.56 1.29 -7.37
N VAL A 43 -7.75 1.71 -7.79
CA VAL A 43 -8.11 1.87 -9.20
C VAL A 43 -7.21 2.78 -10.02
N ASN A 44 -6.62 3.81 -9.41
CA ASN A 44 -5.72 4.72 -10.12
C ASN A 44 -4.25 4.27 -10.05
N GLY A 45 -3.97 3.14 -9.39
CA GLY A 45 -2.62 2.62 -9.23
C GLY A 45 -1.72 3.60 -8.48
N SER A 46 -0.45 3.63 -8.88
CA SER A 46 0.57 4.51 -8.31
C SER A 46 0.29 5.99 -8.57
N LEU A 47 0.73 6.82 -7.63
CA LEU A 47 0.58 8.26 -7.70
C LEU A 47 1.29 8.84 -8.93
N THR A 48 0.51 9.48 -9.81
CA THR A 48 1.01 10.43 -10.81
C THR A 48 0.75 11.85 -10.29
N ILE A 49 1.68 12.79 -10.53
CA ILE A 49 1.63 14.12 -9.90
C ILE A 49 0.38 14.90 -10.35
N ASP A 50 -0.70 14.84 -9.57
CA ASP A 50 -1.87 15.71 -9.70
C ASP A 50 -1.71 16.89 -8.73
N ARG A 51 -1.41 18.08 -9.25
CA ARG A 51 -1.17 19.29 -8.45
C ARG A 51 -2.33 19.65 -7.53
N ARG A 52 -3.58 19.32 -7.88
CA ARG A 52 -4.78 19.72 -7.12
C ARG A 52 -4.99 18.89 -5.85
N LYS A 53 -4.51 17.64 -5.84
CA LYS A 53 -4.78 16.68 -4.75
C LYS A 53 -3.57 16.40 -3.85
N ARG A 54 -2.44 17.09 -4.09
CA ARG A 54 -1.17 16.91 -3.36
C ARG A 54 -1.30 16.99 -1.84
N LEU A 55 -2.11 17.91 -1.32
CA LEU A 55 -2.25 18.08 0.13
C LEU A 55 -2.90 16.86 0.78
N ILE A 56 -3.98 16.34 0.20
CA ILE A 56 -4.67 15.16 0.73
C ILE A 56 -3.75 13.95 0.67
N ILE A 57 -3.11 13.75 -0.49
CA ILE A 57 -2.16 12.64 -0.70
C ILE A 57 -0.99 12.70 0.30
N ALA A 58 -0.42 13.89 0.54
CA ALA A 58 0.66 14.07 1.50
C ALA A 58 0.21 13.80 2.94
N MET A 59 -0.98 14.25 3.33
CA MET A 59 -1.53 13.97 4.67
C MET A 59 -1.79 12.48 4.88
N ASP A 60 -2.45 11.83 3.93
CA ASP A 60 -2.71 10.39 3.95
C ASP A 60 -1.42 9.58 4.05
N SER A 61 -0.42 9.92 3.21
CA SER A 61 0.91 9.29 3.24
C SER A 61 1.58 9.46 4.61
N ALA A 62 1.48 10.66 5.20
CA ALA A 62 2.03 10.94 6.52
C ALA A 62 1.32 10.15 7.63
N PHE A 63 -0.01 9.97 7.55
CA PHE A 63 -0.75 9.14 8.50
C PHE A 63 -0.39 7.66 8.38
N GLY A 64 -0.25 7.14 7.16
CA GLY A 64 0.24 5.77 6.91
C GLY A 64 1.64 5.56 7.50
N MET A 65 2.57 6.47 7.23
CA MET A 65 3.93 6.38 7.77
C MET A 65 3.99 6.53 9.29
N LYS A 66 3.18 7.42 9.88
CA LYS A 66 3.05 7.53 11.34
C LYS A 66 2.60 6.20 11.95
N TYR A 67 1.65 5.52 11.32
CA TYR A 67 1.19 4.20 11.77
C TYR A 67 2.30 3.14 11.68
N LEU A 68 3.02 3.06 10.55
CA LEU A 68 4.13 2.12 10.38
C LEU A 68 5.23 2.36 11.42
N HIS A 69 5.63 3.61 11.62
CA HIS A 69 6.63 3.98 12.62
C HIS A 69 6.16 3.66 14.05
N GLY A 70 4.87 3.83 14.35
CA GLY A 70 4.28 3.40 15.63
C GLY A 70 4.36 1.89 15.88
N LYS A 71 4.55 1.08 14.84
CA LYS A 71 4.80 -0.37 14.90
C LYS A 71 6.28 -0.74 14.78
N ASN A 72 7.20 0.24 14.85
CA ASN A 72 8.64 0.05 14.61
C ASN A 72 8.98 -0.51 13.23
N ILE A 73 8.19 -0.17 12.20
CA ILE A 73 8.43 -0.59 10.81
C ILE A 73 8.95 0.60 10.02
N VAL A 74 10.13 0.45 9.41
CA VAL A 74 10.68 1.39 8.45
C VAL A 74 10.36 0.88 7.05
N HIS A 75 9.69 1.69 6.21
CA HIS A 75 9.28 1.27 4.86
C HIS A 75 10.48 1.06 3.91
N PHE A 76 11.57 1.84 4.06
CA PHE A 76 12.79 1.81 3.22
C PHE A 76 12.65 2.14 1.73
N ASP A 77 11.44 2.18 1.17
CA ASP A 77 11.19 2.44 -0.26
C ASP A 77 10.00 3.40 -0.45
N LEU A 78 9.92 4.46 0.36
CA LEU A 78 8.86 5.45 0.25
C LEU A 78 9.10 6.34 -0.97
N LYS A 79 8.28 6.17 -2.01
CA LYS A 79 8.32 6.89 -3.29
C LYS A 79 6.93 6.91 -3.94
N CYS A 80 6.72 7.76 -4.94
CA CYS A 80 5.42 7.93 -5.60
C CYS A 80 4.89 6.63 -6.23
N GLU A 81 5.77 5.76 -6.71
CA GLU A 81 5.44 4.45 -7.29
C GLU A 81 4.78 3.52 -6.28
N ASN A 82 5.06 3.69 -4.99
CA ASN A 82 4.52 2.90 -3.89
C ASN A 82 3.38 3.60 -3.13
N LEU A 83 2.98 4.80 -3.55
CA LEU A 83 1.79 5.49 -3.04
C LEU A 83 0.63 5.19 -3.97
N LEU A 84 -0.33 4.38 -3.52
CA LEU A 84 -1.45 3.96 -4.33
C LEU A 84 -2.66 4.86 -4.07
N VAL A 85 -3.37 5.20 -5.15
CA VAL A 85 -4.45 6.18 -5.10
C VAL A 85 -5.77 5.63 -5.61
N ASN A 86 -6.85 6.08 -4.98
CA ASN A 86 -8.21 5.91 -5.46
C ASN A 86 -8.89 7.28 -5.51
N MET A 87 -9.17 7.72 -6.73
CA MET A 87 -9.69 9.05 -7.07
C MET A 87 -11.08 8.97 -7.71
N ARG A 88 -11.75 7.80 -7.65
CA ARG A 88 -13.09 7.62 -8.22
C ARG A 88 -14.13 8.54 -7.58
N ASP A 89 -14.01 8.78 -6.28
CA ASP A 89 -14.83 9.74 -5.55
C ASP A 89 -14.07 11.09 -5.46
N PRO A 90 -14.52 12.14 -6.19
CA PRO A 90 -13.88 13.45 -6.13
C PRO A 90 -13.96 14.12 -4.75
N HIS A 91 -14.95 13.74 -3.93
CA HIS A 91 -15.13 14.26 -2.58
C HIS A 91 -14.32 13.50 -1.54
N ARG A 92 -13.89 12.28 -1.87
CA ARG A 92 -13.12 11.40 -0.98
C ARG A 92 -11.98 10.70 -1.73
N PRO A 93 -10.99 11.47 -2.24
CA PRO A 93 -9.77 10.86 -2.72
C PRO A 93 -9.03 10.20 -1.56
N ILE A 94 -8.48 9.01 -1.80
CA ILE A 94 -7.71 8.26 -0.79
C ILE A 94 -6.34 7.94 -1.36
N CYS A 95 -5.30 8.17 -0.56
CA CYS A 95 -3.98 7.63 -0.77
C CYS A 95 -3.64 6.59 0.32
N LYS A 96 -2.97 5.52 -0.09
CA LYS A 96 -2.47 4.47 0.78
C LYS A 96 -1.05 4.08 0.40
#